data_AF-A0A2E5C4A7-F1
#
_entry.id   AF-A0A2E5C4A7-F1
#
_cell.length_a   1.000
_cell.length_b   1.000
_cell.length_c   1.000
_cell.angle_alpha   90.00
_cell.angle_beta   90.00
_cell.angle_gamma   90.00
#
_symmetry.space_group_name_H-M   'P 1'
#
loop_
_entity.id
_entity.type
_entity.pdbx_description
1 polymer ?
#
loop_
_entity_poly.entity_id
_entity_poly.type
_entity_poly.pdbx_seq_one_letter_code
_entity_poly.pdbx_strand_id
1 'polypeptide(L)'
;MSGRYTKEQVIQLCRNLLSASDEYQSKVDQFGSVKAGVLPWIEQVGSWGWLYNKPANQLLSEMVALSGKQLDSLLPSPEVMSQEPLHDQTLASMYEGVEVAEDNEALFMLMIIAWQGHSRAMDMFNQSMDELLSQAAAGSDEALFKAVLVDPAVMASPVVQGRIATGALMDDKGFFLALSKALTKAKPRRPAEKYDPIRYLVGVLDETGVLDNFAWDDICEIFVEHLGLYSHDSEDPYSGLKKLIKSIRAQSGK
;
A
#
# COMPACT_ATOMS: atom_id res chain seq x y z
N MET A 1 -0.27 6.14 -20.46
CA MET A 1 1.04 5.45 -20.48
C MET A 1 0.84 4.13 -21.21
N SER A 2 1.33 3.99 -22.46
CA SER A 2 1.07 2.82 -23.32
C SER A 2 2.37 2.25 -23.92
N GLY A 3 3.39 2.09 -23.09
CA GLY A 3 4.51 1.19 -23.39
C GLY A 3 4.28 -0.09 -22.59
N ARG A 4 4.03 -1.22 -23.27
CA ARG A 4 3.83 -2.52 -22.61
C ARG A 4 5.16 -2.98 -22.02
N TYR A 5 5.20 -3.27 -20.73
CA TYR A 5 6.35 -3.90 -20.09
C TYR A 5 6.58 -5.30 -20.66
N THR A 6 7.84 -5.65 -20.93
CA THR A 6 8.26 -7.02 -21.24
C THR A 6 8.22 -7.89 -19.98
N LYS A 7 8.23 -9.22 -20.13
CA LYS A 7 8.26 -10.16 -19.02
C LYS A 7 9.48 -9.90 -18.12
N GLU A 8 10.63 -9.69 -18.73
CA GLU A 8 11.90 -9.41 -18.04
C GLU A 8 11.82 -8.11 -17.21
N GLN A 9 11.20 -7.06 -17.78
CA GLN A 9 10.98 -5.81 -17.05
C GLN A 9 10.03 -5.98 -15.86
N VAL A 10 8.99 -6.82 -15.98
CA VAL A 10 8.08 -7.10 -14.86
C VAL A 10 8.77 -7.92 -13.78
N ILE A 11 9.57 -8.93 -14.15
CA ILE A 11 10.37 -9.70 -13.18
C ILE A 11 11.29 -8.76 -12.39
N GLN A 12 11.96 -7.85 -13.11
CA GLN A 12 12.89 -6.93 -12.48
C GLN A 12 12.18 -5.89 -11.60
N LEU A 13 11.03 -5.39 -12.05
CA LEU A 13 10.15 -4.55 -11.24
C LEU A 13 9.73 -5.25 -9.95
N CYS A 14 9.27 -6.51 -10.03
CA CYS A 14 8.89 -7.29 -8.85
C CYS A 14 10.04 -7.45 -7.86
N ARG A 15 11.25 -7.76 -8.33
CA ARG A 15 12.44 -7.87 -7.46
C ARG A 15 12.76 -6.56 -6.76
N ASN A 16 12.71 -5.45 -7.49
CA ASN A 16 12.94 -4.13 -6.92
C ASN A 16 11.87 -3.78 -5.86
N LEU A 17 10.60 -4.07 -6.14
CA LEU A 17 9.48 -3.86 -5.21
C LEU A 17 9.64 -4.69 -3.92
N LEU A 18 10.03 -5.97 -4.04
CA LEU A 18 10.29 -6.81 -2.86
C LEU A 18 11.46 -6.30 -2.03
N SER A 19 12.58 -5.96 -2.67
CA SER A 19 13.75 -5.41 -1.98
C SER A 19 13.41 -4.11 -1.25
N ALA A 20 12.68 -3.20 -1.92
CA ALA A 20 12.23 -1.95 -1.34
C ALA A 20 11.25 -2.18 -0.18
N SER A 21 10.35 -3.16 -0.29
CA SER A 21 9.41 -3.52 0.78
C SER A 21 10.13 -4.04 2.03
N ASP A 22 11.12 -4.93 1.87
CA ASP A 22 11.90 -5.49 2.98
C ASP A 22 12.71 -4.40 3.71
N GLU A 23 13.37 -3.52 2.96
CA GLU A 23 14.11 -2.38 3.51
C GLU A 23 13.16 -1.42 4.24
N TYR A 24 12.03 -1.11 3.59
CA TYR A 24 11.02 -0.25 4.16
C TYR A 24 10.45 -0.83 5.46
N GLN A 25 10.12 -2.11 5.51
CA GLN A 25 9.64 -2.77 6.72
C GLN A 25 10.68 -2.69 7.84
N SER A 26 11.97 -2.90 7.53
CA SER A 26 13.07 -2.72 8.47
C SER A 26 13.19 -1.27 8.98
N LYS A 27 12.89 -0.27 8.16
CA LYS A 27 12.91 1.16 8.54
C LYS A 27 11.64 1.59 9.27
N VAL A 28 10.48 1.00 9.01
CA VAL A 28 9.24 1.24 9.77
C VAL A 28 9.39 0.82 11.22
N ASP A 29 10.07 -0.29 11.47
CA ASP A 29 10.39 -0.73 12.83
C ASP A 29 11.28 0.30 13.54
N GLN A 30 12.14 1.01 12.80
CA GLN A 30 12.92 2.14 13.29
C GLN A 30 12.11 3.44 13.40
N PHE A 31 11.08 3.64 12.56
CA PHE A 31 10.21 4.82 12.59
C PHE A 31 9.48 4.97 13.94
N GLY A 32 9.24 3.85 14.64
CA GLY A 32 8.76 3.85 16.03
C GLY A 32 9.64 4.70 16.98
N SER A 33 10.94 4.81 16.70
CA SER A 33 11.89 5.62 17.48
C SER A 33 11.87 7.12 17.14
N VAL A 34 11.31 7.50 15.98
CA VAL A 34 11.27 8.89 15.48
C VAL A 34 9.94 9.58 15.80
N LYS A 35 8.96 8.85 16.38
CA LYS A 35 7.61 9.36 16.69
C LYS A 35 7.57 10.68 17.46
N ALA A 36 8.53 10.94 18.34
CA ALA A 36 8.61 12.21 19.07
C ALA A 36 8.91 13.40 18.15
N GLY A 37 9.67 13.20 17.07
CA GLY A 37 10.00 14.25 16.09
C GLY A 37 8.83 14.63 15.17
N VAL A 38 7.79 13.80 15.08
CA VAL A 38 6.60 14.04 14.24
C VAL A 38 5.54 14.85 15.00
N LEU A 39 5.59 14.88 16.34
CA LEU A 39 4.59 15.58 17.17
C LEU A 39 4.41 17.05 16.80
N PRO A 40 5.47 17.87 16.62
CA PRO A 40 5.31 19.27 16.24
C PRO A 40 4.55 19.44 14.92
N TRP A 41 4.75 18.55 13.96
CA TRP A 41 4.04 18.57 12.67
C TRP A 41 2.57 18.18 12.81
N ILE A 42 2.25 17.23 13.68
CA ILE A 42 0.86 16.87 14.01
C ILE A 42 0.15 18.02 14.72
N GLU A 43 0.83 18.71 15.63
CA GLU A 43 0.27 19.90 16.32
C GLU A 43 -0.01 21.04 15.34
N GLN A 44 0.84 21.20 14.31
CA GLN A 44 0.70 22.24 13.30
C GLN A 44 -0.37 21.92 12.23
N VAL A 45 -0.33 20.71 11.67
CA VAL A 45 -1.12 20.33 10.47
C VAL A 45 -2.36 19.50 10.85
N GLY A 46 -2.38 18.92 12.05
CA GLY A 46 -3.41 18.01 12.52
C GLY A 46 -3.12 16.54 12.20
N SER A 47 -4.15 15.70 12.34
CA SER A 47 -4.05 14.27 12.00
C SER A 47 -3.81 14.08 10.50
N TRP A 48 -3.01 13.09 10.11
CA TRP A 48 -2.86 12.69 8.70
C TRP A 48 -4.06 11.89 8.18
N GLY A 49 -4.99 11.48 9.04
CA GLY A 49 -6.07 10.56 8.65
C GLY A 49 -6.99 11.06 7.54
N TRP A 50 -7.05 12.37 7.30
CA TRP A 50 -7.79 12.93 6.16
C TRP A 50 -7.12 12.64 4.82
N LEU A 51 -5.79 12.44 4.79
CA LEU A 51 -5.03 12.12 3.58
C LEU A 51 -5.41 10.74 3.01
N TYR A 52 -5.93 9.83 3.84
CA TYR A 52 -6.41 8.50 3.37
C TYR A 52 -7.59 8.59 2.40
N ASN A 53 -8.28 9.73 2.32
CA ASN A 53 -9.34 9.91 1.33
C ASN A 53 -8.81 10.18 -0.08
N LYS A 54 -7.49 10.38 -0.22
CA LYS A 54 -6.85 10.49 -1.52
C LYS A 54 -6.43 9.10 -2.00
N PRO A 55 -6.65 8.78 -3.29
CA PRO A 55 -6.05 7.60 -3.90
C PRO A 55 -4.54 7.53 -3.69
N ALA A 56 -4.00 6.34 -3.40
CA ALA A 56 -2.57 6.16 -3.11
C ALA A 56 -1.65 6.73 -4.20
N ASN A 57 -2.04 6.58 -5.47
CA ASN A 57 -1.31 7.11 -6.63
C ASN A 57 -1.33 8.65 -6.71
N GLN A 58 -2.45 9.28 -6.34
CA GLN A 58 -2.56 10.72 -6.24
C GLN A 58 -1.68 11.25 -5.13
N LEU A 59 -1.71 10.60 -3.95
CA LEU A 59 -0.88 10.96 -2.81
C LEU A 59 0.61 10.90 -3.17
N LEU A 60 1.03 9.83 -3.85
CA LEU A 60 2.39 9.70 -4.37
C LEU A 60 2.74 10.85 -5.32
N SER A 61 1.90 11.12 -6.31
CA SER A 61 2.11 12.19 -7.29
C SER A 61 2.27 13.57 -6.64
N GLU A 62 1.45 13.87 -5.64
CA GLU A 62 1.53 15.12 -4.88
C GLU A 62 2.82 15.19 -4.03
N MET A 63 3.27 14.08 -3.42
CA MET A 63 4.56 14.04 -2.73
C MET A 63 5.71 14.35 -3.68
N VAL A 64 5.69 13.77 -4.88
CA VAL A 64 6.74 14.04 -5.89
C VAL A 64 6.75 15.52 -6.29
N ALA A 65 5.58 16.11 -6.49
CA ALA A 65 5.46 17.53 -6.80
C ALA A 65 6.03 18.43 -5.69
N LEU A 66 5.78 18.09 -4.41
CA LEU A 66 6.34 18.81 -3.26
C LEU A 66 7.87 18.71 -3.17
N SER A 67 8.46 17.62 -3.67
CA SER A 67 9.92 17.45 -3.77
C SER A 67 10.57 18.17 -4.96
N GLY A 68 9.79 18.94 -5.75
CA GLY A 68 10.28 19.62 -6.95
C GLY A 68 10.67 18.68 -8.10
N LYS A 69 10.33 17.39 -8.01
CA LYS A 69 10.62 16.37 -9.01
C LYS A 69 9.37 16.05 -9.86
N GLN A 70 9.57 15.31 -10.95
CA GLN A 70 8.46 14.73 -11.73
C GLN A 70 8.32 13.24 -11.40
N LEU A 71 7.10 12.68 -11.45
CA LEU A 71 6.86 11.26 -11.14
C LEU A 71 7.75 10.33 -11.97
N ASP A 72 7.92 10.65 -13.26
CA ASP A 72 8.77 9.90 -14.19
C ASP A 72 10.25 9.89 -13.79
N SER A 73 10.71 10.85 -12.97
CA SER A 73 12.09 10.91 -12.45
C SER A 73 12.33 10.06 -11.22
N LEU A 74 11.26 9.61 -10.54
CA LEU A 74 11.34 8.69 -9.41
C LEU A 74 11.22 7.22 -9.82
N LEU A 75 10.81 6.97 -11.07
CA LEU A 75 10.77 5.63 -11.63
C LEU A 75 12.05 5.35 -12.41
N PRO A 76 12.69 4.19 -12.22
CA PRO A 76 13.83 3.81 -13.03
C PRO A 76 13.39 3.73 -14.51
N SER A 77 14.24 4.22 -15.42
CA SER A 77 13.92 4.16 -16.85
C SER A 77 13.77 2.70 -17.31
N PRO A 78 13.06 2.43 -18.42
CA PRO A 78 12.98 1.08 -18.98
C PRO A 78 14.34 0.42 -19.21
N GLU A 79 15.36 1.22 -19.56
CA GLU A 79 16.74 0.77 -19.72
C GLU A 79 17.37 0.39 -18.37
N VAL A 80 17.18 1.21 -17.34
CA VAL A 80 17.67 0.92 -15.98
C VAL A 80 16.96 -0.30 -15.38
N MET A 81 15.66 -0.45 -15.63
CA MET A 81 14.88 -1.63 -15.24
C MET A 81 15.26 -2.90 -16.00
N SER A 82 15.95 -2.79 -17.13
CA SER A 82 16.40 -3.95 -17.91
C SER A 82 17.78 -4.49 -17.51
N GLN A 83 18.44 -3.83 -16.54
CA GLN A 83 19.73 -4.25 -15.99
C GLN A 83 19.54 -5.14 -14.75
N GLU A 84 20.65 -5.48 -14.08
CA GLU A 84 20.65 -6.17 -12.79
C GLU A 84 19.75 -5.48 -11.75
N PRO A 85 19.35 -6.19 -10.66
CA PRO A 85 18.60 -5.58 -9.57
C PRO A 85 19.16 -4.24 -9.15
N LEU A 86 18.28 -3.26 -8.97
CA LEU A 86 18.70 -1.94 -8.55
C LEU A 86 19.38 -2.08 -7.18
N HIS A 87 20.69 -1.82 -7.15
CA HIS A 87 21.45 -1.85 -5.92
C HIS A 87 21.10 -0.60 -5.10
N ASP A 88 21.18 -0.68 -3.78
CA ASP A 88 20.77 0.38 -2.83
C ASP A 88 21.35 1.76 -3.18
N GLN A 89 22.59 1.82 -3.67
CA GLN A 89 23.23 3.08 -4.08
C GLN A 89 22.55 3.72 -5.30
N THR A 90 22.04 2.92 -6.23
CA THR A 90 21.31 3.41 -7.39
C THR A 90 19.93 3.92 -6.99
N LEU A 91 19.25 3.25 -6.06
CA LEU A 91 17.98 3.74 -5.53
C LEU A 91 18.19 5.02 -4.71
N ALA A 92 19.19 5.05 -3.83
CA ALA A 92 19.49 6.21 -3.00
C ALA A 92 19.81 7.46 -3.84
N SER A 93 20.54 7.31 -4.94
CA SER A 93 20.86 8.44 -5.83
C SER A 93 19.65 9.01 -6.56
N MET A 94 18.57 8.25 -6.76
CA MET A 94 17.31 8.78 -7.31
C MET A 94 16.64 9.79 -6.36
N TYR A 95 16.88 9.62 -5.05
CA TYR A 95 16.38 10.49 -4.00
C TYR A 95 17.40 11.56 -3.56
N GLU A 96 18.59 11.62 -4.18
CA GLU A 96 19.52 12.73 -3.96
C GLU A 96 18.94 14.05 -4.48
N GLY A 97 19.20 15.12 -3.73
CA GLY A 97 18.72 16.47 -4.04
C GLY A 97 17.20 16.65 -3.93
N VAL A 98 16.50 15.77 -3.18
CA VAL A 98 15.12 16.05 -2.77
C VAL A 98 15.15 17.22 -1.78
N GLU A 99 14.72 18.39 -2.26
CA GLU A 99 14.48 19.55 -1.43
C GLU A 99 12.98 19.76 -1.33
N VAL A 100 12.44 19.63 -0.12
CA VAL A 100 11.07 20.01 0.19
C VAL A 100 11.16 21.39 0.85
N ALA A 101 10.36 22.34 0.39
CA ALA A 101 10.33 23.66 1.00
C ALA A 101 9.94 23.55 2.49
N GLU A 102 10.56 24.35 3.36
CA GLU A 102 10.41 24.27 4.83
C GLU A 102 8.93 24.33 5.27
N ASP A 103 8.11 25.11 4.56
CA ASP A 103 6.67 25.23 4.78
C ASP A 103 5.85 23.97 4.44
N ASN A 104 6.44 23.05 3.67
CA ASN A 104 5.83 21.81 3.20
C ASN A 104 6.39 20.55 3.87
N GLU A 105 7.47 20.64 4.65
CA GLU A 105 8.10 19.47 5.29
C GLU A 105 7.11 18.66 6.15
N ALA A 106 6.33 19.37 6.98
CA ALA A 106 5.32 18.75 7.84
C ALA A 106 4.28 17.98 7.02
N LEU A 107 3.73 18.61 5.98
CA LEU A 107 2.74 17.99 5.11
C LEU A 107 3.34 16.79 4.37
N PHE A 108 4.53 16.94 3.79
CA PHE A 108 5.24 15.88 3.08
C PHE A 108 5.44 14.64 3.97
N MET A 109 5.83 14.85 5.23
CA MET A 109 5.99 13.77 6.19
C MET A 109 4.68 13.10 6.58
N LEU A 110 3.59 13.87 6.75
CA LEU A 110 2.26 13.29 6.98
C LEU A 110 1.76 12.50 5.76
N MET A 111 2.08 12.95 4.53
CA MET A 111 1.78 12.22 3.30
C MET A 111 2.56 10.92 3.19
N ILE A 112 3.82 10.90 3.61
CA ILE A 112 4.58 9.64 3.73
C ILE A 112 3.83 8.71 4.69
N ILE A 113 3.52 9.13 5.92
CA ILE A 113 2.81 8.28 6.90
C ILE A 113 1.46 7.77 6.37
N ALA A 114 0.72 8.61 5.64
CA ALA A 114 -0.52 8.20 5.00
C ALA A 114 -0.24 7.16 3.90
N TRP A 115 0.72 7.39 3.00
CA TRP A 115 1.08 6.43 1.94
C TRP A 115 1.48 5.07 2.52
N GLN A 116 2.26 5.08 3.60
CA GLN A 116 2.60 3.90 4.38
C GLN A 116 1.37 3.15 4.94
N GLY A 117 0.31 3.88 5.30
CA GLY A 117 -0.96 3.29 5.70
C GLY A 117 -1.71 2.62 4.53
N HIS A 118 -1.65 3.18 3.32
CA HIS A 118 -2.19 2.50 2.12
C HIS A 118 -1.47 1.16 1.90
N SER A 119 -0.13 1.15 1.93
CA SER A 119 0.64 -0.09 1.77
C SER A 119 0.30 -1.12 2.85
N ARG A 120 0.20 -0.70 4.12
CA ARG A 120 -0.23 -1.61 5.22
C ARG A 120 -1.63 -2.19 5.00
N ALA A 121 -2.57 -1.40 4.46
CA ALA A 121 -3.91 -1.88 4.15
C ALA A 121 -3.87 -2.94 3.04
N MET A 122 -3.07 -2.72 2.00
CA MET A 122 -2.86 -3.69 0.92
C MET A 122 -2.31 -5.00 1.48
N ASP A 123 -1.31 -4.94 2.35
CA ASP A 123 -0.74 -6.15 2.96
C ASP A 123 -1.76 -6.92 3.81
N MET A 124 -2.61 -6.21 4.55
CA MET A 124 -3.55 -6.81 5.50
C MET A 124 -4.82 -7.33 4.83
N PHE A 125 -5.30 -6.61 3.81
CA PHE A 125 -6.66 -6.78 3.26
C PHE A 125 -6.71 -6.79 1.74
N ASN A 126 -5.57 -6.72 1.05
CA ASN A 126 -5.47 -6.58 -0.41
C ASN A 126 -6.24 -5.35 -0.95
N GLN A 127 -6.40 -4.33 -0.12
CA GLN A 127 -7.14 -3.11 -0.44
C GLN A 127 -6.38 -1.91 0.08
N SER A 128 -6.33 -0.84 -0.69
CA SER A 128 -5.76 0.42 -0.22
C SER A 128 -6.67 1.05 0.86
N MET A 129 -6.15 2.05 1.60
CA MET A 129 -6.97 2.79 2.57
C MET A 129 -8.12 3.54 1.91
N ASP A 130 -7.92 4.09 0.70
CA ASP A 130 -8.96 4.80 -0.04
C ASP A 130 -10.04 3.85 -0.59
N GLU A 131 -9.69 2.63 -1.01
CA GLU A 131 -10.66 1.60 -1.41
C GLU A 131 -11.55 1.17 -0.22
N LEU A 132 -10.93 0.95 0.95
CA LEU A 132 -11.66 0.65 2.19
C LEU A 132 -12.60 1.79 2.58
N LEU A 133 -12.14 3.04 2.48
CA LEU A 133 -12.97 4.21 2.76
C LEU A 133 -14.08 4.42 1.73
N SER A 134 -13.84 4.11 0.46
CA SER A 134 -14.87 4.16 -0.58
C SER A 134 -15.99 3.15 -0.31
N GLN A 135 -15.66 1.94 0.15
CA GLN A 135 -16.66 0.95 0.57
C GLN A 135 -17.38 1.36 1.86
N ALA A 136 -16.67 1.97 2.80
CA ALA A 136 -17.28 2.52 4.01
C ALA A 136 -18.27 3.64 3.67
N ALA A 137 -17.94 4.52 2.73
CA ALA A 137 -18.84 5.55 2.22
C ALA A 137 -20.08 4.96 1.54
N ALA A 138 -19.96 3.77 0.93
CA ALA A 138 -21.07 2.99 0.38
C ALA A 138 -21.87 2.21 1.44
N GLY A 139 -21.53 2.31 2.73
CA GLY A 139 -22.27 1.70 3.84
C GLY A 139 -21.63 0.44 4.44
N SER A 140 -20.41 0.08 4.04
CA SER A 140 -19.70 -1.07 4.62
C SER A 140 -19.00 -0.73 5.95
N ASP A 141 -19.67 -0.97 7.07
CA ASP A 141 -19.06 -0.84 8.40
C ASP A 141 -17.86 -1.79 8.57
N GLU A 142 -17.86 -2.95 7.91
CA GLU A 142 -16.73 -3.86 7.92
C GLU A 142 -15.47 -3.22 7.31
N ALA A 143 -15.60 -2.55 6.17
CA ALA A 143 -14.49 -1.85 5.53
C ALA A 143 -13.96 -0.69 6.40
N LEU A 144 -14.86 0.04 7.08
CA LEU A 144 -14.48 1.05 8.06
C LEU A 144 -13.64 0.44 9.20
N PHE A 145 -14.09 -0.67 9.78
CA PHE A 145 -13.35 -1.32 10.87
C PHE A 145 -12.00 -1.88 10.41
N LYS A 146 -11.91 -2.39 9.17
CA LYS A 146 -10.63 -2.75 8.56
C LYS A 146 -9.69 -1.54 8.47
N ALA A 147 -10.17 -0.40 7.98
CA ALA A 147 -9.37 0.82 7.91
C ALA A 147 -8.87 1.27 9.30
N VAL A 148 -9.74 1.23 10.32
CA VAL A 148 -9.38 1.55 11.72
C VAL A 148 -8.33 0.58 12.28
N LEU A 149 -8.40 -0.71 11.92
CA LEU A 149 -7.40 -1.71 12.30
C LEU A 149 -6.04 -1.47 11.65
N VAL A 150 -5.99 -0.90 10.44
CA VAL A 150 -4.74 -0.52 9.77
C VAL A 150 -4.10 0.66 10.49
N ASP A 151 -4.87 1.73 10.68
CA ASP A 151 -4.42 2.97 11.32
C ASP A 151 -5.58 3.72 12.00
N PRO A 152 -5.59 3.87 13.33
CA PRO A 152 -6.60 4.62 14.06
C PRO A 152 -6.72 6.09 13.66
N ALA A 153 -5.67 6.70 13.08
CA ALA A 153 -5.73 8.08 12.62
C ALA A 153 -6.83 8.31 11.57
N VAL A 154 -7.27 7.25 10.87
CA VAL A 154 -8.39 7.28 9.90
C VAL A 154 -9.69 7.82 10.52
N MET A 155 -9.83 7.85 11.84
CA MET A 155 -10.95 8.54 12.51
C MET A 155 -11.05 10.03 12.15
N ALA A 156 -9.98 10.65 11.67
CA ALA A 156 -9.99 12.01 11.14
C ALA A 156 -10.53 12.12 9.70
N SER A 157 -10.80 11.01 9.02
CA SER A 157 -11.42 11.00 7.70
C SER A 157 -12.89 11.47 7.77
N PRO A 158 -13.36 12.33 6.85
CA PRO A 158 -14.76 12.75 6.79
C PRO A 158 -15.74 11.58 6.67
N VAL A 159 -15.37 10.50 5.96
CA VAL A 159 -16.21 9.31 5.81
C VAL A 159 -16.47 8.66 7.17
N VAL A 160 -15.41 8.46 7.95
CA VAL A 160 -15.48 7.84 9.27
C VAL A 160 -16.19 8.75 10.26
N GLN A 161 -15.89 10.05 10.24
CA GLN A 161 -16.57 11.05 11.07
C GLN A 161 -18.08 11.10 10.80
N GLY A 162 -18.49 11.07 9.52
CA GLY A 162 -19.90 11.04 9.13
C GLY A 162 -20.62 9.79 9.64
N ARG A 163 -19.98 8.62 9.56
CA ARG A 163 -20.54 7.38 10.10
C ARG A 163 -20.64 7.38 11.63
N ILE A 164 -19.63 7.91 12.32
CA ILE A 164 -19.63 8.09 13.78
C ILE A 164 -20.77 9.03 14.20
N ALA A 165 -20.93 10.18 13.54
CA ALA A 165 -22.00 11.13 13.81
C ALA A 165 -23.38 10.49 13.61
N THR A 166 -23.56 9.73 12.53
CA THR A 166 -24.79 8.97 12.27
C THR A 166 -25.07 7.95 13.37
N GLY A 167 -24.06 7.19 13.79
CA GLY A 167 -24.19 6.22 14.89
C GLY A 167 -24.58 6.88 16.21
N ALA A 168 -24.01 8.05 16.51
CA ALA A 168 -24.36 8.81 17.71
C ALA A 168 -25.82 9.30 17.68
N LEU A 169 -26.29 9.81 16.54
CA LEU A 169 -27.67 10.26 16.37
C LEU A 169 -28.69 9.12 16.49
N MET A 170 -28.30 7.91 16.12
CA MET A 170 -29.17 6.72 16.14
C MET A 170 -29.03 5.86 17.42
N ASP A 171 -28.20 6.26 18.40
CA ASP A 171 -27.82 5.44 19.57
C ASP A 171 -27.37 4.02 19.17
N ASP A 172 -26.58 3.92 18.09
CA ASP A 172 -26.10 2.65 17.52
C ASP A 172 -24.98 2.05 18.38
N LYS A 173 -25.38 1.44 19.51
CA LYS A 173 -24.46 0.78 20.46
C LYS A 173 -23.67 -0.37 19.83
N GLY A 174 -24.26 -1.03 18.82
CA GLY A 174 -23.61 -2.12 18.09
C GLY A 174 -22.39 -1.62 17.33
N PHE A 175 -22.56 -0.53 16.59
CA PHE A 175 -21.46 0.15 15.89
C PHE A 175 -20.35 0.59 16.85
N PHE A 176 -20.68 1.29 17.94
CA PHE A 176 -19.64 1.78 18.87
C PHE A 176 -18.89 0.64 19.57
N LEU A 177 -19.57 -0.47 19.89
CA LEU A 177 -18.91 -1.67 20.41
C LEU A 177 -17.95 -2.28 19.38
N ALA A 178 -18.34 -2.33 18.11
CA ALA A 178 -17.50 -2.84 17.03
C ALA A 178 -16.31 -1.89 16.75
N LEU A 179 -16.52 -0.58 16.77
CA LEU A 179 -15.47 0.43 16.63
C LEU A 179 -14.45 0.35 17.78
N SER A 180 -14.93 0.22 19.03
CA SER A 180 -14.06 0.03 20.20
C SER A 180 -13.21 -1.24 20.06
N LYS A 181 -13.81 -2.33 19.57
CA LYS A 181 -13.08 -3.57 19.25
C LYS A 181 -12.04 -3.34 18.16
N ALA A 182 -12.35 -2.60 17.11
CA ALA A 182 -11.39 -2.30 16.04
C ALA A 182 -10.17 -1.50 16.57
N LEU A 183 -10.40 -0.54 17.48
CA LEU A 183 -9.32 0.25 18.09
C LEU A 183 -8.42 -0.54 19.05
N THR A 184 -8.98 -1.56 19.71
CA THR A 184 -8.30 -2.31 20.79
C THR A 184 -7.76 -3.66 20.36
N LYS A 185 -8.23 -4.21 19.23
CA LYS A 185 -7.79 -5.51 18.74
C LYS A 185 -6.33 -5.46 18.27
N ALA A 186 -5.59 -6.49 18.61
CA ALA A 186 -4.34 -6.82 17.94
C ALA A 186 -4.62 -7.07 16.44
N LYS A 187 -3.68 -6.65 15.58
CA LYS A 187 -3.76 -6.85 14.13
C LYS A 187 -4.12 -8.32 13.83
N PRO A 188 -5.14 -8.59 12.99
CA PRO A 188 -5.53 -9.96 12.67
C PRO A 188 -4.32 -10.75 12.15
N ARG A 189 -4.18 -12.01 12.61
CA ARG A 189 -3.11 -12.89 12.14
C ARG A 189 -3.30 -13.10 10.64
N ARG A 190 -2.30 -12.73 9.85
CA ARG A 190 -2.35 -12.83 8.38
C ARG A 190 -2.51 -14.31 8.00
N PRO A 191 -3.47 -14.66 7.13
CA PRO A 191 -3.56 -16.04 6.64
C PRO A 191 -2.29 -16.37 5.86
N ALA A 192 -1.50 -17.35 6.31
CA ALA A 192 -0.28 -17.82 5.64
C ALA A 192 0.68 -16.69 5.22
N GLU A 193 1.41 -16.13 6.19
CA GLU A 193 2.43 -15.07 6.04
C GLU A 193 3.43 -15.32 4.88
N LYS A 194 3.71 -16.59 4.56
CA LYS A 194 4.56 -16.98 3.42
C LYS A 194 4.09 -16.46 2.06
N TYR A 195 2.84 -16.02 1.92
CA TYR A 195 2.29 -15.47 0.67
C TYR A 195 2.14 -13.94 0.68
N ASP A 196 2.62 -13.25 1.72
CA ASP A 196 2.59 -11.79 1.79
C ASP A 196 3.32 -11.13 0.60
N PRO A 197 4.51 -11.60 0.16
CA PRO A 197 5.15 -11.08 -1.05
C PRO A 197 4.27 -11.16 -2.30
N ILE A 198 3.51 -12.25 -2.44
CA ILE A 198 2.59 -12.43 -3.59
C ILE A 198 1.46 -11.41 -3.51
N ARG A 199 0.85 -11.23 -2.34
CA ARG A 199 -0.23 -10.26 -2.13
C ARG A 199 0.20 -8.85 -2.46
N TYR A 200 1.35 -8.45 -1.92
CA TYR A 200 1.93 -7.13 -2.16
C TYR A 200 2.15 -6.88 -3.66
N LEU A 201 2.85 -7.80 -4.34
CA LEU A 201 3.11 -7.66 -5.77
C LEU A 201 1.83 -7.67 -6.60
N VAL A 202 0.87 -8.56 -6.31
CA VAL A 202 -0.42 -8.59 -7.03
C VAL A 202 -1.17 -7.28 -6.85
N GLY A 203 -1.24 -6.75 -5.63
CA GLY A 203 -1.90 -5.47 -5.35
C GLY A 203 -1.29 -4.32 -6.18
N VAL A 204 0.04 -4.17 -6.12
CA VAL A 204 0.76 -3.10 -6.85
C VAL A 204 0.62 -3.26 -8.37
N LEU A 205 0.76 -4.49 -8.90
CA LEU A 205 0.67 -4.74 -10.34
C LEU A 205 -0.78 -4.64 -10.87
N ASP A 206 -1.79 -4.91 -10.04
CA ASP A 206 -3.21 -4.74 -10.40
C ASP A 206 -3.66 -3.28 -10.37
N GLU A 207 -3.09 -2.45 -9.49
CA GLU A 207 -3.34 -1.00 -9.52
C GLU A 207 -2.79 -0.35 -10.79
N THR A 208 -1.68 -0.87 -11.30
CA THR A 208 -1.03 -0.38 -12.53
C THR A 208 -1.56 -1.04 -13.80
N GLY A 209 -2.43 -2.05 -13.68
CA GLY A 209 -2.96 -2.83 -14.80
C GLY A 209 -1.89 -3.65 -15.54
N VAL A 210 -0.72 -3.88 -14.92
CA VAL A 210 0.39 -4.61 -15.54
C VAL A 210 0.01 -6.07 -15.76
N LEU A 211 -0.60 -6.73 -14.77
CA LEU A 211 -0.96 -8.15 -14.84
C LEU A 211 -1.96 -8.47 -15.97
N ASP A 212 -2.81 -7.52 -16.35
CA ASP A 212 -3.82 -7.74 -17.39
C ASP A 212 -3.21 -7.83 -18.80
N ASN A 213 -1.92 -7.51 -18.95
CA ASN A 213 -1.19 -7.65 -20.21
C ASN A 213 -0.51 -9.01 -20.40
N PHE A 214 -0.56 -9.90 -19.41
CA PHE A 214 0.15 -11.17 -19.42
C PHE A 214 -0.82 -12.36 -19.47
N ALA A 215 -0.40 -13.44 -20.14
CA ALA A 215 -1.12 -14.70 -20.04
C ALA A 215 -0.90 -15.32 -18.65
N TRP A 216 -1.80 -16.20 -18.22
CA TRP A 216 -1.65 -16.89 -16.94
C TRP A 216 -0.35 -17.69 -16.85
N ASP A 217 0.13 -18.23 -17.97
CA ASP A 217 1.38 -18.97 -18.02
C ASP A 217 2.57 -18.06 -17.72
N ASP A 218 2.60 -16.84 -18.28
CA ASP A 218 3.63 -15.84 -17.97
C ASP A 218 3.59 -15.41 -16.50
N ILE A 219 2.39 -15.19 -15.94
CA ILE A 219 2.22 -14.83 -14.53
C ILE A 219 2.75 -15.95 -13.62
N CYS A 220 2.46 -17.20 -13.95
CA CYS A 220 2.98 -18.35 -13.21
C CYS A 220 4.50 -18.47 -13.34
N GLU A 221 5.06 -18.29 -14.54
CA GLU A 221 6.50 -18.30 -14.76
C GLU A 221 7.20 -17.21 -13.91
N ILE A 222 6.65 -15.99 -13.88
CA ILE A 222 7.17 -14.88 -13.08
C ILE A 222 7.17 -15.25 -11.58
N PHE A 223 6.02 -15.61 -11.02
CA PHE A 223 5.87 -15.77 -9.56
C PHE A 223 6.45 -17.08 -9.01
N VAL A 224 6.39 -18.16 -9.79
CA VAL A 224 6.87 -19.48 -9.38
C VAL A 224 8.35 -19.63 -9.76
N GLU A 225 8.70 -19.49 -11.03
CA GLU A 225 10.04 -19.85 -11.53
C GLU A 225 11.08 -18.75 -11.30
N HIS A 226 10.73 -17.49 -11.55
CA HIS A 226 11.69 -16.39 -11.48
C HIS A 226 11.80 -15.73 -10.11
N LEU A 227 10.70 -15.67 -9.36
CA LEU A 227 10.65 -15.06 -8.03
C LEU A 227 10.65 -16.09 -6.89
N GLY A 228 10.31 -17.35 -7.16
CA GLY A 228 10.31 -18.41 -6.14
C GLY A 228 9.31 -18.19 -4.99
N LEU A 229 8.26 -17.39 -5.21
CA LEU A 229 7.32 -17.00 -4.15
C LEU A 229 6.24 -18.05 -3.87
N TYR A 230 6.09 -19.03 -4.77
CA TYR A 230 5.15 -20.13 -4.62
C TYR A 230 5.86 -21.47 -4.80
N SER A 231 5.50 -22.47 -3.99
CA SER A 231 6.22 -23.75 -3.94
C SER A 231 6.01 -24.57 -5.21
N HIS A 232 7.13 -25.01 -5.81
CA HIS A 232 7.15 -25.97 -6.92
C HIS A 232 6.68 -27.38 -6.51
N ASP A 233 6.74 -27.71 -5.22
CA ASP A 233 6.47 -29.06 -4.70
C ASP A 233 4.97 -29.37 -4.54
N SER A 234 4.10 -28.45 -4.93
CA SER A 234 2.67 -28.71 -4.96
C SER A 234 2.30 -29.53 -6.20
N GLU A 235 1.24 -30.33 -6.10
CA GLU A 235 0.76 -31.21 -7.17
C GLU A 235 0.43 -30.44 -8.47
N ASP A 236 0.03 -29.17 -8.35
CA ASP A 236 -0.17 -28.22 -9.46
C ASP A 236 0.07 -26.77 -8.97
N PRO A 237 1.32 -26.27 -9.09
CA PRO A 237 1.67 -24.94 -8.59
C PRO A 237 0.97 -23.82 -9.37
N TYR A 238 0.71 -24.05 -10.66
CA TYR A 238 0.12 -23.06 -11.56
C TYR A 238 -1.36 -22.85 -11.22
N SER A 239 -2.13 -23.92 -11.07
CA SER A 239 -3.53 -23.81 -10.62
C SER A 239 -3.65 -23.30 -9.19
N GLY A 240 -2.72 -23.68 -8.31
CA GLY A 240 -2.67 -23.20 -6.92
C GLY A 240 -2.48 -21.68 -6.85
N LEU A 241 -1.44 -21.18 -7.53
CA LEU A 241 -1.16 -19.74 -7.63
C LEU A 241 -2.33 -18.99 -8.27
N LYS A 242 -2.91 -19.51 -9.35
CA LYS A 242 -4.07 -18.90 -10.01
C LYS A 242 -5.27 -18.76 -9.09
N LYS A 243 -5.55 -19.77 -8.25
CA LYS A 243 -6.60 -19.68 -7.23
C LYS A 243 -6.29 -18.63 -6.16
N LEU A 244 -5.03 -18.56 -5.72
CA LEU A 244 -4.58 -17.56 -4.76
C LEU A 244 -4.77 -16.14 -5.30
N ILE A 245 -4.26 -15.84 -6.49
CA ILE A 245 -4.37 -14.51 -7.12
C ILE A 245 -5.84 -14.13 -7.37
N LYS A 246 -6.68 -15.07 -7.84
CA LYS A 246 -8.12 -14.82 -7.97
C LYS A 246 -8.81 -14.51 -6.65
N SER A 247 -8.42 -15.20 -5.58
CA SER A 247 -8.94 -14.95 -4.23
C SER A 247 -8.54 -13.56 -3.74
N ILE A 248 -7.29 -13.14 -4.01
CA ILE A 248 -6.78 -11.80 -3.70
C ILE A 248 -7.63 -10.74 -4.42
N ARG A 249 -7.78 -10.84 -5.75
CA ARG A 249 -8.58 -9.89 -6.56
C ARG A 249 -10.04 -9.81 -6.12
N ALA A 250 -10.65 -10.96 -5.83
CA ALA A 250 -12.03 -11.03 -5.34
C ALA A 250 -12.22 -10.31 -3.99
N GLN A 251 -11.22 -10.35 -3.11
CA GLN A 251 -11.25 -9.60 -1.85
C GLN A 251 -11.13 -8.09 -2.08
N SER A 252 -10.38 -7.67 -3.10
CA SER A 252 -10.22 -6.26 -3.49
C SER A 252 -11.48 -5.67 -4.14
N GLY A 253 -12.44 -6.50 -4.57
CA GLY A 253 -13.64 -6.04 -5.30
C GLY A 253 -13.39 -5.81 -6.80
N LYS A 254 -12.29 -6.38 -7.33
CA LYS A 254 -11.95 -6.40 -8.76
C LYS A 254 -12.27 -7.76 -9.39
#